data_AF-A0A7C7SH48-F1
#
_entry.id   AF-A0A7C7SH48-F1
#
_cell.length_a   1.000
_cell.length_b   1.000
_cell.length_c   1.000
_cell.angle_alpha   90.00
_cell.angle_beta   90.00
_cell.angle_gamma   90.00
#
_symmetry.space_group_name_H-M   'P 1'
#
loop_
_entity.id
_entity.type
_entity.pdbx_description
1 polymer ?
#
loop_
_entity_poly.entity_id
_entity_poly.type
_entity_poly.pdbx_seq_one_letter_code
_entity_poly.pdbx_strand_id
1 'polypeptide(L)'
;LWQVAHGETPDRITRHPALAGLDLPRTGQSGAVGALVTKTLVIMGEPMATMTSSGARGAMLRAYDKATGAEVGAVHMPAQQSGSPMTYMVDGTQYIVVAVSGGVYSGEYRAYRVPAN
;
A
#
# COMPACT_ATOMS: atom_id res chain seq x y z
N LEU A 1 -2.88 -7.43 20.40
CA LEU A 1 -3.51 -7.81 19.12
C LEU A 1 -4.22 -6.58 18.59
N TRP A 2 -3.98 -6.19 17.33
CA TRP A 2 -4.57 -5.00 16.71
C TRP A 2 -5.26 -5.38 15.39
N GLN A 3 -6.15 -4.51 14.94
CA GLN A 3 -6.84 -4.62 13.67
C GLN A 3 -7.00 -3.23 13.06
N VAL A 4 -6.64 -3.08 11.80
CA VAL A 4 -6.78 -1.83 11.04
C VAL A 4 -7.26 -2.12 9.63
N ALA A 5 -7.99 -1.19 9.03
CA ALA A 5 -8.42 -1.30 7.64
C ALA A 5 -7.22 -1.16 6.69
N HIS A 6 -6.96 -2.19 5.88
CA HIS A 6 -5.85 -2.19 4.93
C HIS A 6 -6.31 -1.69 3.55
N GLY A 7 -5.69 -0.60 3.08
CA GLY A 7 -6.01 0.06 1.82
C GLY A 7 -6.98 1.24 1.91
N GLU A 8 -7.14 1.94 0.79
CA GLU A 8 -8.08 3.05 0.65
C GLU A 8 -9.54 2.60 0.53
N THR A 9 -10.47 3.54 0.67
CA THR A 9 -11.88 3.31 0.34
C THR A 9 -12.04 3.14 -1.18
N PRO A 10 -12.61 2.02 -1.67
CA PRO A 10 -12.73 1.76 -3.12
C PRO A 10 -13.44 2.89 -3.87
N ASP A 11 -13.01 3.20 -5.11
CA ASP A 11 -13.55 4.29 -5.93
C ASP A 11 -15.09 4.24 -6.08
N ARG A 12 -15.67 3.03 -6.15
CA ARG A 12 -17.13 2.83 -6.25
C ARG A 12 -17.90 3.32 -5.03
N ILE A 13 -17.24 3.37 -3.87
CA ILE A 13 -17.81 3.84 -2.59
C ILE A 13 -17.61 5.35 -2.50
N THR A 14 -16.39 5.85 -2.72
CA THR A 14 -16.10 7.30 -2.64
C THR A 14 -16.87 8.13 -3.66
N ARG A 15 -17.18 7.56 -4.83
CA ARG A 15 -17.94 8.23 -5.90
C ARG A 15 -19.44 7.92 -5.90
N HIS A 16 -19.94 7.25 -4.88
CA HIS A 16 -21.35 6.85 -4.84
C HIS A 16 -22.25 8.06 -4.53
N PRO A 17 -23.26 8.39 -5.37
CA PRO A 17 -24.10 9.58 -5.16
C PRO A 17 -24.80 9.63 -3.79
N ALA A 18 -25.25 8.47 -3.29
CA ALA A 18 -25.90 8.39 -1.97
C ALA A 18 -24.94 8.61 -0.78
N LEU A 19 -23.62 8.64 -1.02
CA LEU A 19 -22.60 8.90 0.00
C LEU A 19 -21.95 10.28 -0.18
N ALA A 20 -22.47 11.11 -1.08
CA ALA A 20 -21.93 12.44 -1.33
C ALA A 20 -22.02 13.32 -0.07
N GLY A 21 -20.93 14.02 0.24
CA GLY A 21 -20.83 14.90 1.41
C GLY A 21 -20.50 14.22 2.73
N LEU A 22 -20.35 12.88 2.75
CA LEU A 22 -19.85 12.16 3.91
C LEU A 22 -18.32 12.19 3.95
N ASP A 23 -17.76 12.41 5.13
CA ASP A 23 -16.34 12.17 5.40
C ASP A 23 -16.15 10.67 5.66
N LEU A 24 -15.63 9.96 4.67
CA LEU A 24 -15.45 8.52 4.73
C LEU A 24 -14.02 8.19 5.15
N PRO A 25 -13.81 7.52 6.31
CA PRO A 25 -12.49 7.00 6.64
C PRO A 25 -12.12 5.87 5.68
N ARG A 26 -10.86 5.44 5.74
CA ARG A 26 -10.39 4.24 5.02
C ARG A 26 -11.20 3.02 5.42
N THR A 27 -11.98 2.50 4.48
CA THR A 27 -12.73 1.24 4.69
C THR A 27 -11.86 0.00 4.49
N GLY A 28 -10.67 0.20 3.93
CA GLY A 28 -9.86 -0.90 3.41
C GLY A 28 -10.43 -1.48 2.13
N GLN A 29 -9.69 -2.43 1.58
CA GLN A 29 -9.98 -3.06 0.30
C GLN A 29 -10.01 -4.58 0.46
N SER A 30 -10.92 -5.23 -0.26
CA SER A 30 -10.92 -6.68 -0.38
C SER A 30 -9.85 -7.14 -1.35
N GLY A 31 -9.05 -8.12 -0.95
CA GLY A 31 -8.09 -8.79 -1.83
C GLY A 31 -7.04 -9.54 -1.04
N ALA A 32 -6.33 -10.44 -1.72
CA ALA A 32 -5.24 -11.20 -1.14
C ALA A 32 -3.91 -10.54 -1.50
N VAL A 33 -3.18 -10.07 -0.49
CA VAL A 33 -1.84 -9.50 -0.62
C VAL A 33 -0.92 -10.15 0.39
N GLY A 34 0.33 -10.40 -0.02
CA GLY A 34 1.39 -10.82 0.88
C GLY A 34 1.91 -9.66 1.72
N ALA A 35 2.41 -10.00 2.91
CA ALA A 35 3.01 -9.06 3.85
C ALA A 35 4.51 -9.32 4.00
N LEU A 36 5.29 -8.25 4.13
CA LEU A 36 6.66 -8.28 4.62
C LEU A 36 6.66 -7.84 6.09
N VAL A 37 7.19 -8.67 6.97
CA VAL A 37 7.29 -8.37 8.40
C VAL A 37 8.75 -8.16 8.78
N THR A 38 9.05 -7.03 9.41
CA THR A 38 10.37 -6.72 9.96
C THR A 38 10.35 -6.77 11.50
N LYS A 39 11.45 -6.37 12.14
CA LYS A 39 11.52 -6.28 13.61
C LYS A 39 10.43 -5.35 14.16
N THR A 40 10.15 -4.24 13.48
CA THR A 40 9.26 -3.17 13.97
C THR A 40 8.06 -2.91 13.08
N LEU A 41 8.06 -3.38 11.83
CA LEU A 41 7.03 -3.02 10.84
C LEU A 41 6.32 -4.23 10.25
N VAL A 42 5.07 -4.03 9.85
CA VAL A 42 4.35 -4.84 8.86
C VAL A 42 4.17 -3.98 7.61
N ILE A 43 4.62 -4.47 6.46
CA ILE A 43 4.67 -3.72 5.21
C ILE A 43 3.91 -4.50 4.14
N MET A 44 2.89 -3.87 3.54
CA MET A 44 2.04 -4.51 2.55
C MET A 44 1.51 -3.46 1.57
N GLY A 45 1.43 -3.83 0.30
CA GLY A 45 0.82 -3.02 -0.73
C GLY A 45 -0.69 -3.24 -0.83
N GLU A 46 -1.40 -2.22 -1.26
CA GLU A 46 -2.85 -2.31 -1.42
C GLU A 46 -3.25 -3.30 -2.54
N PRO A 47 -4.36 -4.05 -2.36
CA PRO A 47 -4.84 -5.03 -3.33
C PRO A 47 -5.53 -4.41 -4.56
N MET A 48 -5.89 -3.12 -4.52
CA MET A 48 -6.59 -2.44 -5.61
C MET A 48 -5.99 -1.06 -5.87
N ALA A 49 -5.86 -0.72 -7.16
CA ALA A 49 -5.59 0.65 -7.55
C ALA A 49 -6.86 1.51 -7.45
N THR A 50 -6.78 2.62 -6.71
CA THR A 50 -7.83 3.61 -6.51
C THR A 50 -7.34 5.01 -6.88
N MET A 51 -8.20 6.02 -6.79
CA MET A 51 -7.74 7.40 -6.76
C MET A 51 -7.09 7.69 -5.40
N THR A 52 -5.78 7.91 -5.36
CA THR A 52 -5.08 8.23 -4.12
C THR A 52 -5.44 9.63 -3.62
N SER A 53 -5.10 9.93 -2.36
CA SER A 53 -5.27 11.26 -1.77
C SER A 53 -4.53 12.36 -2.52
N SER A 54 -3.49 12.03 -3.31
CA SER A 54 -2.78 12.97 -4.18
C SER A 54 -3.46 13.21 -5.53
N GLY A 55 -4.61 12.58 -5.79
CA GLY A 55 -5.30 12.65 -7.09
C GLY A 55 -4.66 11.83 -8.20
N ALA A 56 -3.68 10.97 -7.87
CA ALA A 56 -3.08 10.05 -8.84
C ALA A 56 -3.82 8.70 -8.78
N ARG A 57 -4.02 8.05 -9.92
CA ARG A 57 -4.46 6.65 -9.90
C ARG A 57 -3.28 5.77 -9.47
N GLY A 58 -3.54 4.85 -8.56
CA GLY A 58 -2.53 3.91 -8.10
C GLY A 58 -2.93 3.20 -6.82
N ALA A 59 -1.96 2.52 -6.22
CA ALA A 59 -2.06 1.86 -4.95
C ALA A 59 -0.97 2.40 -4.01
N MET A 60 -1.05 2.08 -2.73
CA MET A 60 -0.03 2.47 -1.75
C MET A 60 0.73 1.25 -1.24
N LEU A 61 2.06 1.34 -1.13
CA LEU A 61 2.85 0.46 -0.28
C LEU A 61 2.86 1.07 1.13
N ARG A 62 2.22 0.40 2.08
CA ARG A 62 1.96 0.93 3.42
C ARG A 62 2.78 0.20 4.47
N ALA A 63 3.28 0.95 5.45
CA ALA A 63 4.00 0.43 6.61
C ALA A 63 3.19 0.71 7.88
N TYR A 64 3.03 -0.32 8.70
CA TYR A 64 2.35 -0.26 9.99
C TYR A 64 3.35 -0.57 11.10
N ASP A 65 3.27 0.16 12.21
CA ASP A 65 3.94 -0.22 13.44
C ASP A 65 3.42 -1.60 13.90
N LYS A 66 4.33 -2.56 14.08
CA LYS A 66 3.96 -3.95 14.35
C LYS A 66 3.33 -4.14 15.74
N ALA A 67 3.60 -3.26 16.69
CA ALA A 67 3.07 -3.38 18.05
C ALA A 67 1.64 -2.84 18.16
N THR A 68 1.34 -1.76 17.42
CA THR A 68 0.10 -0.98 17.56
C THR A 68 -0.84 -1.09 16.37
N GLY A 69 -0.31 -1.41 15.19
CA GLY A 69 -1.06 -1.37 13.92
C GLY A 69 -1.18 0.04 13.33
N ALA A 70 -0.62 1.08 13.96
CA ALA A 70 -0.66 2.43 13.44
C ALA A 70 0.09 2.53 12.11
N GLU A 71 -0.50 3.16 11.08
CA GLU A 71 0.23 3.46 9.85
C GLU A 71 1.33 4.50 10.16
N VAL A 72 2.57 4.16 9.83
CA VAL A 72 3.74 5.03 10.05
C VAL A 72 4.31 5.60 8.75
N GLY A 73 3.77 5.18 7.60
CA GLY A 73 4.13 5.73 6.30
C GLY A 73 3.52 4.96 5.15
N ALA A 74 3.44 5.63 4.00
CA ALA A 74 2.96 5.05 2.76
C ALA A 74 3.67 5.69 1.56
N VAL A 75 3.95 4.90 0.52
CA VAL A 75 4.52 5.39 -0.75
C VAL A 75 3.67 4.94 -1.93
N HIS A 76 3.60 5.76 -2.96
CA HIS A 76 2.80 5.46 -4.15
C HIS A 76 3.37 4.30 -4.97
N MET A 77 2.46 3.48 -5.47
CA MET A 77 2.65 2.46 -6.49
C MET A 77 1.72 2.75 -7.68
N PRO A 78 2.21 2.61 -8.92
CA PRO A 78 1.41 2.90 -10.12
C PRO A 78 0.30 1.86 -10.37
N ALA A 79 0.42 0.68 -9.78
CA ALA A 79 -0.57 -0.39 -9.80
C ALA A 79 -0.62 -1.10 -8.44
N GLN A 80 -1.66 -1.90 -8.22
CA GLN A 80 -1.80 -2.69 -7.00
C GLN A 80 -0.68 -3.72 -6.84
N GLN A 81 -0.51 -4.20 -5.61
CA GLN A 81 0.39 -5.30 -5.33
C GLN A 81 -0.08 -6.56 -6.07
N SER A 82 0.84 -7.21 -6.79
CA SER A 82 0.59 -8.48 -7.48
C SER A 82 1.46 -9.63 -6.99
N GLY A 83 2.50 -9.33 -6.20
CA GLY A 83 3.34 -10.31 -5.51
C GLY A 83 3.81 -9.80 -4.16
N SER A 84 4.16 -10.71 -3.26
CA SER A 84 4.57 -10.38 -1.88
C SER A 84 5.80 -9.47 -1.86
N PRO A 85 5.85 -8.43 -1.02
CA PRO A 85 7.04 -7.64 -0.84
C PRO A 85 8.16 -8.48 -0.22
N MET A 86 9.40 -8.19 -0.60
CA MET A 86 10.62 -8.79 -0.06
C MET A 86 11.63 -7.69 0.30
N THR A 87 12.67 -8.04 1.06
CA THR A 87 13.72 -7.08 1.43
C THR A 87 15.10 -7.71 1.40
N TYR A 88 16.11 -6.89 1.10
CA TYR A 88 17.53 -7.26 1.13
C TYR A 88 18.40 -6.05 1.49
N MET A 89 19.69 -6.30 1.74
CA MET A 89 20.70 -5.28 2.03
C MET A 89 21.77 -5.27 0.93
N VAL A 90 22.16 -4.09 0.46
CA VAL A 90 23.34 -3.88 -0.40
C VAL A 90 24.05 -2.63 0.10
N ASP A 91 25.36 -2.71 0.33
CA ASP A 91 26.22 -1.59 0.76
C ASP A 91 25.65 -0.81 1.97
N GLY A 92 25.18 -1.54 2.98
CA GLY A 92 24.59 -0.94 4.20
C GLY A 92 23.21 -0.31 4.00
N THR A 93 22.63 -0.38 2.80
CA THR A 93 21.31 0.17 2.49
C THR A 93 20.27 -0.94 2.40
N GLN A 94 19.15 -0.78 3.11
CA GLN A 94 18.00 -1.67 3.00
C GLN A 94 17.14 -1.30 1.79
N TYR A 95 16.77 -2.31 1.02
CA TYR A 95 15.81 -2.20 -0.07
C TYR A 95 14.57 -3.01 0.23
N ILE A 96 13.41 -2.48 -0.14
CA ILE A 96 12.14 -3.20 -0.17
C ILE A 96 11.72 -3.30 -1.63
N VAL A 97 11.45 -4.51 -2.11
CA VAL A 97 11.00 -4.76 -3.48
C VAL A 97 9.61 -5.36 -3.45
N VAL A 98 8.71 -4.84 -4.30
CA VAL A 98 7.34 -5.34 -4.45
C VAL A 98 7.02 -5.48 -5.94
N ALA A 99 6.34 -6.56 -6.30
CA ALA A 99 5.78 -6.74 -7.64
C ALA A 99 4.47 -5.97 -7.74
N VAL A 100 4.34 -5.15 -8.78
CA VAL A 100 3.13 -4.40 -9.10
C VAL A 100 2.67 -4.74 -10.50
N SER A 101 1.36 -4.94 -10.69
CA SER A 101 0.75 -5.13 -12.01
C SER A 101 -0.77 -4.96 -11.94
N GLY A 102 -1.39 -4.76 -13.10
CA GLY A 102 -2.84 -4.89 -13.23
C GLY A 102 -3.49 -3.91 -14.20
N GLY A 103 -4.62 -4.32 -14.76
CA GLY A 103 -5.34 -3.54 -15.76
C GLY A 103 -4.42 -3.21 -16.94
N VAL A 104 -4.19 -1.91 -17.17
CA VAL A 104 -3.32 -1.40 -18.24
C VAL A 104 -1.85 -1.28 -17.84
N TYR A 105 -1.48 -1.55 -16.59
CA TYR A 105 -0.10 -1.45 -16.12
C TYR A 105 0.64 -2.78 -16.27
N SER A 106 1.73 -2.76 -17.05
CA SER A 106 2.61 -3.92 -17.22
C SER A 106 3.29 -4.29 -15.90
N GLY A 107 3.58 -5.58 -15.72
CA GLY A 107 4.23 -6.05 -14.50
C GLY A 107 5.67 -5.57 -14.37
N GLU A 108 6.03 -5.06 -13.19
CA GLU A 108 7.41 -4.73 -12.84
C GLU A 108 7.68 -4.98 -11.35
N TYR A 109 8.97 -5.09 -11.01
CA TYR A 109 9.43 -4.97 -9.63
C TYR A 109 9.81 -3.53 -9.34
N ARG A 110 9.28 -2.96 -8.25
CA ARG A 110 9.69 -1.63 -7.78
C ARG A 110 10.49 -1.76 -6.49
N ALA A 111 11.66 -1.14 -6.49
CA ALA A 111 12.56 -1.09 -5.34
C ALA A 111 12.47 0.26 -4.63
N TYR A 112 12.28 0.23 -3.32
CA TYR A 112 12.20 1.38 -2.44
C TYR A 112 13.34 1.35 -1.43
N ARG A 113 13.89 2.52 -1.12
CA ARG A 113 14.86 2.74 -0.04
C ARG A 113 14.64 4.12 0.58
N VAL A 114 15.17 4.33 1.78
CA VAL A 114 15.31 5.68 2.31
C VAL A 114 16.30 6.49 1.44
N PRO A 115 16.08 7.80 1.25
CA PRO A 115 17.06 8.66 0.59
C PRO A 115 18.44 8.56 1.25
N ALA A 116 19.51 8.71 0.45
CA ALA A 116 20.83 8.95 1.03
C ALA A 116 20.81 10.32 1.70
N ASN A 117 21.39 10.41 2.90
CA ASN A 117 21.65 11.69 3.56
C ASN A 117 22.72 12.48 2.80
#